data_AF-A0A9D8ND65-F1
#
_entry.id   AF-A0A9D8ND65-F1
#
_cell.length_a   1.000
_cell.length_b   1.000
_cell.length_c   1.000
_cell.angle_alpha   90.00
_cell.angle_beta   90.00
_cell.angle_gamma   90.00
#
_symmetry.space_group_name_H-M   'P 1'
#
loop_
_entity.id
_entity.type
_entity.pdbx_description
1 polymer ?
#
loop_
_entity_poly.entity_id
_entity_poly.type
_entity_poly.pdbx_seq_one_letter_code
_entity_poly.pdbx_strand_id
1 'polypeptide(L)'
;MEILTQDGFSHFLRALHVLAGIGWIGLLYYFNLVQVPAFAAYGDEGKARNISIDKLARRALWWFRWAAVVTLVLGLLLIGVTENYMQDFMSGNESNDLAHDATIFVGMILGITMAANVWMVIWKNQKIVLANAANVLAGGEADPGAAAAGRRALLASRQNMIFSFSMLWFMVGPAHFYPLFGENGSAGNAWTFVIIAAVIGAILQLNALGKLGGTANTNKLLWPYENHKNAMITGGIVFVILYLLSEALLKA
;
A
#
# COMPACT_ATOMS: atom_id res chain seq x y z
N MET A 1 -2.90 -4.48 -36.27
CA MET A 1 -2.30 -5.12 -35.07
C MET A 1 -3.05 -4.54 -33.88
N GLU A 2 -3.97 -5.31 -33.28
CA GLU A 2 -4.96 -4.81 -32.31
C GLU A 2 -4.33 -4.07 -31.11
N ILE A 3 -3.09 -4.39 -30.73
CA ILE A 3 -2.36 -3.69 -29.65
C ILE A 3 -2.02 -2.22 -29.96
N LEU A 4 -2.08 -1.80 -31.23
CA LEU A 4 -1.80 -0.42 -31.66
C LEU A 4 -3.05 0.47 -31.70
N THR A 5 -4.24 -0.09 -31.45
CA THR A 5 -5.44 0.72 -31.22
C THR A 5 -5.39 1.31 -29.81
N GLN A 6 -6.13 2.39 -29.56
CA GLN A 6 -6.18 3.01 -28.23
C GLN A 6 -6.66 2.01 -27.15
N ASP A 7 -7.67 1.20 -27.47
CA ASP A 7 -8.20 0.16 -26.59
C ASP A 7 -7.17 -0.95 -26.35
N GLY A 8 -6.51 -1.45 -27.40
CA GLY A 8 -5.48 -2.47 -27.28
C GLY A 8 -4.28 -2.00 -26.47
N PHE A 9 -3.90 -0.73 -26.62
CA PHE A 9 -2.83 -0.12 -25.84
C PHE A 9 -3.24 0.05 -24.36
N SER A 10 -4.49 0.47 -24.07
CA SER A 10 -5.01 0.54 -22.70
C SER A 10 -5.03 -0.83 -22.01
N HIS A 11 -5.48 -1.89 -22.70
CA HIS A 11 -5.46 -3.25 -22.16
C HIS A 11 -4.03 -3.75 -21.88
N PHE A 12 -3.08 -3.43 -22.76
CA PHE A 12 -1.67 -3.77 -22.56
C PHE A 12 -1.08 -3.04 -21.34
N LEU A 13 -1.33 -1.74 -21.19
CA LEU A 13 -0.91 -0.97 -20.01
C LEU A 13 -1.52 -1.53 -18.72
N ARG A 14 -2.79 -1.97 -18.76
CA ARG A 14 -3.47 -2.61 -17.63
C ARG A 14 -2.80 -3.92 -17.24
N ALA A 15 -2.45 -4.76 -18.22
CA ALA A 15 -1.72 -6.00 -17.96
C ALA A 15 -0.36 -5.74 -17.29
N LEU A 16 0.39 -4.73 -17.76
CA LEU A 16 1.65 -4.33 -17.14
C LEU A 16 1.46 -3.75 -15.73
N HIS A 17 0.40 -2.94 -15.51
CA HIS A 17 0.07 -2.37 -14.21
C HIS A 17 -0.20 -3.48 -13.19
N VAL A 18 -1.00 -4.48 -13.56
CA VAL A 18 -1.29 -5.64 -12.72
C VAL A 18 -0.03 -6.46 -12.45
N LEU A 19 0.80 -6.73 -13.47
CA LEU A 19 2.05 -7.48 -13.29
C LEU A 19 3.02 -6.76 -12.32
N ALA A 20 3.20 -5.45 -12.48
CA ALA A 20 4.00 -4.65 -11.57
C ALA A 20 3.40 -4.62 -10.15
N GLY A 21 2.07 -4.52 -10.05
CA GLY A 21 1.32 -4.59 -8.80
C GLY A 21 1.53 -5.90 -8.05
N ILE A 22 1.54 -7.04 -8.75
CA ILE A 22 1.87 -8.36 -8.18
C ILE A 22 3.28 -8.35 -7.59
N GLY A 23 4.27 -7.82 -8.32
CA GLY A 23 5.63 -7.70 -7.81
C GLY A 23 5.74 -6.80 -6.57
N TRP A 24 5.04 -5.66 -6.60
CA TRP A 24 5.06 -4.70 -5.49
C TRP A 24 4.37 -5.27 -4.24
N ILE A 25 3.11 -5.67 -4.35
CA ILE A 25 2.32 -6.15 -3.24
C ILE A 25 2.84 -7.53 -2.78
N GLY A 26 3.23 -8.42 -3.70
CA GLY A 26 3.87 -9.69 -3.34
C GLY A 26 5.09 -9.51 -2.44
N LEU A 27 5.98 -8.55 -2.77
CA LEU A 27 7.12 -8.23 -1.92
C LEU A 27 6.73 -7.58 -0.59
N LEU A 28 5.67 -6.76 -0.56
CA LEU A 28 5.11 -6.23 0.69
C LEU A 28 4.70 -7.36 1.64
N TYR A 29 3.96 -8.35 1.15
CA TYR A 29 3.54 -9.51 1.94
C TYR A 29 4.75 -10.36 2.34
N TYR A 30 5.71 -10.59 1.44
CA TYR A 30 6.96 -11.26 1.77
C TYR A 30 7.70 -10.58 2.94
N PHE A 31 7.88 -9.26 2.91
CA PHE A 31 8.55 -8.56 4.01
C PHE A 31 7.81 -8.74 5.33
N ASN A 32 6.50 -8.62 5.28
CA ASN A 32 5.65 -8.56 6.45
C ASN A 32 5.44 -9.94 7.10
N LEU A 33 5.20 -10.98 6.29
CA LEU A 33 4.80 -12.31 6.74
C LEU A 33 5.97 -13.30 6.81
N VAL A 34 7.03 -13.09 6.01
CA VAL A 34 8.14 -14.04 5.88
C VAL A 34 9.43 -13.44 6.41
N GLN A 35 9.92 -12.36 5.81
CA GLN A 35 11.26 -11.84 6.09
C GLN A 35 11.40 -11.33 7.53
N VAL A 36 10.47 -10.49 8.01
CA VAL A 36 10.58 -9.91 9.36
C VAL A 36 10.49 -11.00 10.45
N PRO A 37 9.53 -11.93 10.43
CA PRO A 37 9.52 -13.05 11.37
C PRO A 37 10.78 -13.93 11.29
N ALA A 38 11.25 -14.26 10.09
CA ALA A 38 12.48 -15.04 9.90
C ALA A 38 13.70 -14.32 10.48
N PHE A 39 13.79 -12.99 10.32
CA PHE A 39 14.90 -12.22 10.86
C PHE A 39 14.89 -12.13 12.38
N ALA A 40 13.71 -12.14 13.00
CA ALA A 40 13.57 -12.22 14.45
C ALA A 40 14.00 -13.59 15.00
N ALA A 41 13.83 -14.65 14.22
CA ALA A 41 14.17 -16.02 14.61
C ALA A 41 15.69 -16.31 14.68
N TYR A 42 16.55 -15.44 14.12
CA TYR A 42 18.01 -15.60 14.25
C TYR A 42 18.52 -15.47 15.69
N GLY A 43 17.76 -14.88 16.62
CA GLY A 43 18.19 -14.70 18.01
C GLY A 43 19.55 -13.99 18.11
N ASP A 44 20.51 -14.67 18.76
CA ASP A 44 21.86 -14.16 19.01
C ASP A 44 22.81 -14.33 17.81
N GLU A 45 22.37 -14.96 16.70
CA GLU A 45 23.15 -15.11 15.47
C GLU A 45 23.21 -13.81 14.64
N GLY A 46 23.73 -12.73 15.24
CA GLY A 46 23.76 -11.40 14.64
C GLY A 46 24.50 -11.34 13.29
N LYS A 47 25.55 -12.15 13.11
CA LYS A 47 26.31 -12.23 11.86
C LYS A 47 25.46 -12.79 10.72
N ALA A 48 24.76 -13.91 10.94
CA ALA A 48 23.90 -14.53 9.94
C ALA A 48 22.74 -13.59 9.57
N ARG A 49 22.12 -12.95 10.56
CA ARG A 49 21.09 -11.93 10.35
C ARG A 49 21.59 -10.78 9.48
N ASN A 50 22.78 -10.24 9.76
CA ASN A 50 23.34 -9.13 9.01
C ASN A 50 23.68 -9.52 7.57
N ILE A 51 24.15 -10.75 7.32
CA ILE A 51 24.35 -11.28 5.96
C ILE A 51 23.03 -11.28 5.18
N SER A 52 21.95 -11.77 5.81
CA SER A 52 20.62 -11.78 5.20
C SER A 52 20.09 -10.37 4.93
N ILE A 53 20.32 -9.41 5.82
CA ILE A 53 19.98 -8.00 5.59
C ILE A 53 20.78 -7.44 4.39
N ASP A 54 22.09 -7.64 4.36
CA ASP A 54 22.96 -7.07 3.31
C ASP A 54 22.71 -7.68 1.92
N LYS A 55 22.48 -9.00 1.84
CA LYS A 55 22.35 -9.71 0.56
C LYS A 55 20.90 -9.86 0.10
N LEU A 56 20.01 -10.34 0.98
CA LEU A 56 18.63 -10.67 0.62
C LEU A 56 17.72 -9.44 0.70
N ALA A 57 17.67 -8.77 1.86
CA ALA A 57 16.78 -7.63 2.04
C ALA A 57 17.11 -6.48 1.09
N ARG A 58 18.41 -6.21 0.84
CA ARG A 58 18.85 -5.19 -0.12
C ARG A 58 18.28 -5.41 -1.53
N ARG A 59 18.30 -6.65 -2.03
CA ARG A 59 17.78 -7.01 -3.36
C ARG A 59 16.26 -6.91 -3.39
N ALA A 60 15.59 -7.49 -2.40
CA ALA A 60 14.13 -7.42 -2.30
C ALA A 60 13.64 -5.97 -2.24
N LEU A 61 14.30 -5.10 -1.46
CA LEU A 61 13.95 -3.68 -1.35
C LEU A 61 14.20 -2.90 -2.64
N TRP A 62 15.12 -3.32 -3.50
CA TRP A 62 15.30 -2.71 -4.81
C TRP A 62 14.08 -2.99 -5.70
N TRP A 63 13.69 -4.26 -5.83
CA TRP A 63 12.52 -4.66 -6.60
C TRP A 63 11.24 -4.04 -6.07
N PHE A 64 11.06 -4.04 -4.76
CA PHE A 64 9.88 -3.46 -4.10
C PHE A 64 9.69 -1.98 -4.44
N ARG A 65 10.76 -1.19 -4.42
CA ARG A 65 10.71 0.25 -4.69
C ARG A 65 10.35 0.55 -6.13
N TRP A 66 10.98 -0.15 -7.07
CA TRP A 66 10.75 0.09 -8.49
C TRP A 66 9.43 -0.49 -8.97
N ALA A 67 9.00 -1.65 -8.43
CA ALA A 67 7.67 -2.18 -8.69
C ALA A 67 6.58 -1.18 -8.24
N ALA A 68 6.76 -0.50 -7.11
CA ALA A 68 5.84 0.55 -6.66
C ALA A 68 5.75 1.73 -7.65
N VAL A 69 6.89 2.21 -8.15
CA VAL A 69 6.94 3.30 -9.14
C VAL A 69 6.30 2.88 -10.44
N VAL A 70 6.67 1.71 -10.97
CA VAL A 70 6.14 1.20 -12.24
C VAL A 70 4.63 1.03 -12.14
N THR A 71 4.12 0.47 -11.04
CA THR A 71 2.68 0.34 -10.81
C THR A 71 1.99 1.71 -10.83
N LEU A 72 2.50 2.70 -10.08
CA LEU A 72 1.92 4.05 -10.08
C LEU A 72 1.95 4.73 -11.45
N VAL A 73 3.10 4.69 -12.13
CA VAL A 73 3.26 5.34 -13.45
C VAL A 73 2.30 4.72 -14.44
N LEU A 74 2.20 3.38 -14.49
CA LEU A 74 1.26 2.69 -15.36
C LEU A 74 -0.20 3.00 -14.99
N GLY A 75 -0.52 3.13 -13.70
CA GLY A 75 -1.86 3.51 -13.24
C GLY A 75 -2.24 4.93 -13.66
N LEU A 76 -1.33 5.90 -13.51
CA LEU A 76 -1.56 7.28 -13.96
C LEU A 76 -1.64 7.39 -15.49
N LEU A 77 -0.83 6.60 -16.22
CA LEU A 77 -0.92 6.53 -17.68
C LEU A 77 -2.24 5.92 -18.14
N LEU A 78 -2.78 4.91 -17.44
CA LEU A 78 -4.10 4.34 -17.75
C LEU A 78 -5.20 5.39 -17.67
N ILE A 79 -5.17 6.24 -16.65
CA ILE A 79 -6.13 7.35 -16.49
C ILE A 79 -5.97 8.36 -17.65
N GLY A 80 -4.74 8.64 -18.09
CA GLY A 80 -4.49 9.62 -19.16
C GLY A 80 -4.76 9.11 -20.58
N VAL A 81 -4.69 7.80 -20.82
CA VAL A 81 -4.86 7.19 -22.15
C VAL A 81 -6.28 6.66 -22.37
N THR A 82 -6.97 6.25 -21.30
CA THR A 82 -8.33 5.73 -21.39
C THR A 82 -9.31 6.90 -21.41
N GLU A 83 -10.09 7.00 -22.48
CA GLU A 83 -11.06 8.08 -22.66
C GLU A 83 -12.11 8.06 -21.53
N ASN A 84 -12.42 9.23 -20.97
CA ASN A 84 -13.43 9.46 -19.93
C ASN A 84 -13.25 8.65 -18.61
N TYR A 85 -12.10 8.02 -18.36
CA TYR A 85 -11.91 7.04 -17.27
C TYR A 85 -12.28 7.49 -15.84
N MET A 86 -12.26 8.80 -15.56
CA MET A 86 -12.66 9.41 -14.26
C MET A 86 -13.37 10.76 -14.44
N GLN A 87 -13.75 11.09 -15.67
CA GLN A 87 -14.11 12.46 -16.04
C GLN A 87 -15.47 12.88 -15.46
N ASP A 88 -16.39 11.94 -15.35
CA ASP A 88 -17.72 12.17 -14.78
C ASP A 88 -17.66 12.32 -13.25
N PHE A 89 -16.84 11.49 -12.58
CA PHE A 89 -16.64 11.58 -11.13
C PHE A 89 -16.01 12.92 -10.68
N MET A 90 -15.09 13.49 -11.46
CA MET A 90 -14.44 14.76 -11.12
C MET A 90 -15.23 16.01 -11.56
N SER A 91 -16.14 15.88 -12.54
CA SER A 91 -16.93 17.00 -13.05
C SER A 91 -18.27 17.19 -12.33
N GLY A 92 -18.68 16.23 -11.50
CA GLY A 92 -19.95 16.27 -10.78
C GLY A 92 -21.17 15.99 -11.66
N ASN A 93 -20.95 15.50 -12.88
CA ASN A 93 -22.01 15.04 -13.75
C ASN A 93 -22.56 13.70 -13.23
N GLU A 94 -23.88 13.57 -13.21
CA GLU A 94 -24.55 12.31 -12.87
C GLU A 94 -24.38 11.32 -14.04
N SER A 95 -23.38 10.44 -13.93
CA SER A 95 -23.22 9.29 -14.80
C SER A 95 -23.47 7.99 -14.03
N ASN A 96 -23.87 6.94 -14.75
CA ASN A 96 -24.21 5.64 -14.16
C ASN A 96 -23.00 4.93 -13.51
N ASP A 97 -21.78 5.44 -13.69
CA ASP A 97 -20.53 4.82 -13.19
C ASP A 97 -19.93 5.53 -11.96
N LEU A 98 -20.64 6.48 -11.34
CA LEU A 98 -20.16 7.22 -10.16
C LEU A 98 -19.69 6.31 -9.01
N ALA A 99 -20.41 5.21 -8.77
CA ALA A 99 -20.05 4.24 -7.74
C ALA A 99 -18.76 3.47 -8.09
N HIS A 100 -18.62 3.06 -9.36
CA HIS A 100 -17.42 2.44 -9.90
C HIS A 100 -16.22 3.38 -9.72
N ASP A 101 -16.34 4.64 -10.15
CA ASP A 101 -15.25 5.60 -10.10
C ASP A 101 -14.85 5.97 -8.66
N ALA A 102 -15.82 6.16 -7.77
CA ALA A 102 -15.55 6.44 -6.36
C ALA A 102 -14.75 5.32 -5.68
N THR A 103 -15.06 4.06 -6.01
CA THR A 103 -14.34 2.91 -5.45
C THR A 103 -12.90 2.87 -5.97
N ILE A 104 -12.70 2.96 -7.29
CA ILE A 104 -11.35 3.03 -7.88
C ILE A 104 -10.56 4.19 -7.27
N PHE A 105 -11.19 5.36 -7.10
CA PHE A 105 -10.55 6.53 -6.51
C PHE A 105 -10.09 6.31 -5.06
N VAL A 106 -10.89 5.64 -4.22
CA VAL A 106 -10.44 5.22 -2.88
C VAL A 106 -9.24 4.27 -2.98
N GLY A 107 -9.28 3.30 -3.88
CA GLY A 107 -8.13 2.45 -4.19
C GLY A 107 -6.88 3.25 -4.56
N MET A 108 -7.05 4.32 -5.36
CA MET A 108 -5.95 5.16 -5.83
C MET A 108 -5.31 5.94 -4.68
N ILE A 109 -6.13 6.56 -3.81
CA ILE A 109 -5.64 7.29 -2.64
C ILE A 109 -4.81 6.38 -1.75
N LEU A 110 -5.31 5.16 -1.48
CA LEU A 110 -4.58 4.18 -0.67
C LEU A 110 -3.28 3.75 -1.37
N GLY A 111 -3.32 3.41 -2.65
CA GLY A 111 -2.15 3.00 -3.44
C GLY A 111 -1.07 4.09 -3.51
N ILE A 112 -1.45 5.34 -3.80
CA ILE A 112 -0.53 6.48 -3.85
C ILE A 112 0.10 6.71 -2.47
N THR A 113 -0.70 6.67 -1.39
CA THR A 113 -0.21 6.78 -0.01
C THR A 113 0.79 5.66 0.31
N MET A 114 0.52 4.44 -0.13
CA MET A 114 1.41 3.31 0.05
C MET A 114 2.74 3.51 -0.68
N ALA A 115 2.73 3.97 -1.93
CA ALA A 115 3.97 4.21 -2.68
C ALA A 115 4.79 5.37 -2.09
N ALA A 116 4.09 6.41 -1.61
CA ALA A 116 4.66 7.49 -0.82
C ALA A 116 5.40 6.94 0.42
N ASN A 117 4.79 6.01 1.16
CA ASN A 117 5.46 5.32 2.28
C ASN A 117 6.72 4.56 1.83
N VAL A 118 6.67 3.86 0.69
CA VAL A 118 7.83 3.11 0.15
C VAL A 118 9.05 4.02 -0.03
N TRP A 119 8.88 5.16 -0.68
CA TRP A 119 10.00 6.03 -1.03
C TRP A 119 10.36 7.03 0.05
N MET A 120 9.36 7.64 0.70
CA MET A 120 9.59 8.73 1.63
C MET A 120 9.92 8.26 3.05
N VAL A 121 9.51 7.05 3.43
CA VAL A 121 9.68 6.53 4.80
C VAL A 121 10.50 5.25 4.80
N ILE A 122 10.01 4.19 4.15
CA ILE A 122 10.62 2.86 4.20
C ILE A 122 12.04 2.93 3.65
N TRP A 123 12.23 3.43 2.43
CA TRP A 123 13.55 3.47 1.81
C TRP A 123 14.56 4.33 2.58
N LYS A 124 14.16 5.54 3.03
CA LYS A 124 15.06 6.42 3.79
C LYS A 124 15.61 5.74 5.03
N ASN A 125 14.75 5.07 5.79
CA ASN A 125 15.14 4.37 7.01
C ASN A 125 15.87 3.04 6.71
N GLN A 126 15.47 2.31 5.68
CA GLN A 126 16.14 1.07 5.28
C GLN A 126 17.58 1.30 4.81
N LYS A 127 17.90 2.46 4.21
CA LYS A 127 19.30 2.81 3.91
C LYS A 127 20.19 2.76 5.15
N ILE A 128 19.70 3.26 6.29
CA ILE A 128 20.43 3.25 7.56
C ILE A 128 20.63 1.82 8.04
N VAL A 129 19.56 1.01 8.04
CA VAL A 129 19.61 -0.41 8.45
C VAL A 129 20.58 -1.23 7.58
N LEU A 130 20.52 -1.04 6.26
CA LEU A 130 21.38 -1.71 5.29
C LEU A 130 22.85 -1.27 5.41
N ALA A 131 23.10 0.02 5.67
CA ALA A 131 24.44 0.53 5.90
C ALA A 131 25.03 -0.02 7.21
N ASN A 132 24.24 -0.04 8.28
CA ASN A 132 24.64 -0.62 9.56
C ASN A 132 24.98 -2.11 9.43
N ALA A 133 24.15 -2.90 8.74
CA ALA A 133 24.42 -4.32 8.53
C ALA A 133 25.75 -4.55 7.79
N ALA A 134 26.03 -3.76 6.73
CA ALA A 134 27.29 -3.84 6.01
C ALA A 134 28.49 -3.41 6.89
N ASN A 135 28.34 -2.35 7.69
CA ASN A 135 29.39 -1.85 8.59
C ASN A 135 29.78 -2.89 9.65
N VAL A 136 28.79 -3.47 10.32
CA VAL A 136 29.02 -4.50 11.36
C VAL A 136 29.66 -5.74 10.75
N LEU A 137 29.28 -6.13 9.53
CA LEU A 137 29.94 -7.25 8.83
C LEU A 137 31.39 -6.97 8.46
N ALA A 138 31.75 -5.70 8.25
CA ALA A 138 33.12 -5.26 8.00
C ALA A 138 33.95 -5.09 9.28
N GLY A 139 33.39 -5.38 10.47
CA GLY A 139 34.06 -5.24 11.76
C GLY A 139 33.94 -3.86 12.40
N GLY A 140 33.09 -2.98 11.86
CA GLY A 140 32.79 -1.68 12.46
C GLY A 140 31.76 -1.76 13.60
N GLU A 141 31.64 -0.68 14.37
CA GLU A 141 30.64 -0.57 15.44
C GLU A 141 29.21 -0.43 14.91
N ALA A 142 28.23 -0.87 15.70
CA ALA A 142 26.82 -0.75 15.35
C ALA A 142 26.33 0.71 15.45
N ASP A 143 25.60 1.17 14.44
CA ASP A 143 24.96 2.48 14.44
C ASP A 143 23.81 2.52 15.48
N PRO A 144 23.88 3.41 16.49
CA PRO A 144 22.85 3.50 17.53
C PRO A 144 21.47 3.89 16.98
N GLY A 145 21.40 4.55 15.83
CA GLY A 145 20.17 4.95 15.15
C GLY A 145 19.51 3.84 14.32
N ALA A 146 20.22 2.75 14.02
CA ALA A 146 19.73 1.70 13.12
C ALA A 146 18.45 1.01 13.61
N ALA A 147 18.33 0.78 14.92
CA ALA A 147 17.14 0.17 15.51
C ALA A 147 15.90 1.08 15.36
N ALA A 148 16.05 2.37 15.65
CA ALA A 148 14.98 3.35 15.51
C ALA A 148 14.56 3.53 14.03
N ALA A 149 15.51 3.51 13.10
CA ALA A 149 15.24 3.53 11.67
C ALA A 149 14.46 2.28 11.24
N GLY A 150 14.92 1.08 11.62
CA GLY A 150 14.24 -0.18 11.35
C GLY A 150 12.80 -0.20 11.86
N ARG A 151 12.58 0.34 13.07
CA ARG A 151 11.25 0.49 13.66
C ARG A 151 10.32 1.37 12.81
N ARG A 152 10.79 2.55 12.38
CA ARG A 152 10.01 3.46 11.51
C ARG A 152 9.68 2.83 10.15
N ALA A 153 10.64 2.13 9.55
CA ALA A 153 10.41 1.41 8.30
C ALA A 153 9.37 0.29 8.47
N LEU A 154 9.44 -0.46 9.59
CA LEU A 154 8.51 -1.54 9.88
C LEU A 154 7.08 -1.03 10.06
N LEU A 155 6.88 0.03 10.85
CA LEU A 155 5.56 0.63 11.07
C LEU A 155 4.90 1.04 9.75
N ALA A 156 5.63 1.76 8.89
CA ALA A 156 5.13 2.15 7.57
C ALA A 156 4.86 0.93 6.66
N SER A 157 5.69 -0.12 6.72
CA SER A 157 5.46 -1.37 5.98
C SER A 157 4.20 -2.10 6.44
N ARG A 158 3.92 -2.11 7.76
CA ARG A 158 2.69 -2.70 8.33
C ARG A 158 1.46 -1.90 7.92
N GLN A 159 1.56 -0.57 7.91
CA GLN A 159 0.49 0.29 7.41
C GLN A 159 0.18 0.02 5.94
N ASN A 160 1.22 -0.14 5.11
CA ASN A 160 1.01 -0.53 3.71
C ASN A 160 0.31 -1.89 3.61
N MET A 161 0.69 -2.87 4.45
CA MET A 161 0.02 -4.17 4.47
C MET A 161 -1.46 -4.01 4.83
N ILE A 162 -1.80 -3.23 5.86
CA ILE A 162 -3.19 -2.93 6.26
C ILE A 162 -3.97 -2.32 5.08
N PHE A 163 -3.44 -1.28 4.43
CA PHE A 163 -4.09 -0.65 3.29
C PHE A 163 -4.25 -1.56 2.08
N SER A 164 -3.34 -2.52 1.88
CA SER A 164 -3.36 -3.38 0.70
C SER A 164 -4.65 -4.20 0.56
N PHE A 165 -5.32 -4.53 1.66
CA PHE A 165 -6.57 -5.30 1.65
C PHE A 165 -7.68 -4.53 0.91
N SER A 166 -7.99 -3.33 1.42
CA SER A 166 -9.02 -2.47 0.83
C SER A 166 -8.58 -1.93 -0.53
N MET A 167 -7.31 -1.56 -0.68
CA MET A 167 -6.78 -1.04 -1.94
C MET A 167 -6.96 -2.06 -3.07
N LEU A 168 -6.57 -3.33 -2.87
CA LEU A 168 -6.74 -4.37 -3.89
C LEU A 168 -8.21 -4.61 -4.20
N TRP A 169 -9.08 -4.67 -3.18
CA TRP A 169 -10.52 -4.85 -3.40
C TRP A 169 -11.10 -3.73 -4.26
N PHE A 170 -10.81 -2.48 -3.95
CA PHE A 170 -11.37 -1.35 -4.68
C PHE A 170 -10.72 -1.08 -6.04
N MET A 171 -9.52 -1.64 -6.29
CA MET A 171 -8.85 -1.58 -7.59
C MET A 171 -9.26 -2.71 -8.54
N VAL A 172 -9.54 -3.90 -8.01
CA VAL A 172 -9.87 -5.10 -8.80
C VAL A 172 -11.37 -5.33 -8.84
N GLY A 173 -12.05 -5.11 -7.72
CA GLY A 173 -13.45 -5.42 -7.54
C GLY A 173 -14.37 -4.81 -8.59
N PRO A 174 -14.27 -3.52 -8.94
CA PRO A 174 -15.20 -2.89 -9.88
C PRO A 174 -15.24 -3.56 -11.26
N ALA A 175 -14.12 -4.13 -11.71
CA ALA A 175 -14.04 -4.84 -12.99
C ALA A 175 -14.58 -6.29 -12.95
N HIS A 176 -14.72 -6.89 -11.78
CA HIS A 176 -15.06 -8.31 -11.62
C HIS A 176 -16.35 -8.56 -10.86
N PHE A 177 -16.78 -7.61 -10.04
CA PHE A 177 -17.95 -7.69 -9.19
C PHE A 177 -18.80 -6.42 -9.32
N TYR A 178 -18.92 -5.89 -10.55
CA TYR A 178 -19.66 -4.66 -10.85
C TYR A 178 -21.05 -4.58 -10.17
N PRO A 179 -21.89 -5.64 -10.13
CA PRO A 179 -23.18 -5.60 -9.43
C PRO A 179 -23.08 -5.33 -7.91
N LEU A 180 -21.90 -5.56 -7.31
CA LEU A 180 -21.65 -5.29 -5.89
C LEU A 180 -21.32 -3.83 -5.61
N PHE A 181 -21.08 -2.97 -6.59
CA PHE A 181 -20.70 -1.57 -6.35
C PHE A 181 -21.86 -0.59 -6.52
N GLY A 182 -22.99 -1.01 -7.10
CA GLY A 182 -24.22 -0.22 -7.20
C GLY A 182 -24.33 0.60 -8.49
N GLU A 183 -25.56 0.88 -8.90
CA GLU A 183 -25.89 1.63 -10.13
C GLU A 183 -26.67 2.94 -9.86
N ASN A 184 -26.99 3.23 -8.58
CA ASN A 184 -27.96 4.27 -8.20
C ASN A 184 -27.41 5.34 -7.22
N GLY A 185 -26.12 5.33 -6.90
CA GLY A 185 -25.54 6.24 -5.92
C GLY A 185 -25.43 7.68 -6.43
N SER A 186 -25.86 8.66 -5.63
CA SER A 186 -25.68 10.09 -5.95
C SER A 186 -24.21 10.53 -5.84
N ALA A 187 -23.83 11.60 -6.55
CA ALA A 187 -22.50 12.20 -6.42
C ALA A 187 -22.16 12.60 -4.96
N GLY A 188 -23.17 13.03 -4.19
CA GLY A 188 -23.02 13.34 -2.76
C GLY A 188 -22.64 12.12 -1.92
N ASN A 189 -23.30 10.98 -2.15
CA ASN A 189 -22.99 9.74 -1.45
C ASN A 189 -21.61 9.20 -1.84
N ALA A 190 -21.27 9.29 -3.13
CA ALA A 190 -19.96 8.90 -3.66
C ALA A 190 -18.81 9.67 -2.98
N TRP A 191 -18.90 11.00 -2.93
CA TRP A 191 -17.90 11.82 -2.23
C TRP A 191 -17.90 11.61 -0.71
N THR A 192 -19.06 11.38 -0.10
CA THR A 192 -19.14 11.04 1.33
C THR A 192 -18.36 9.76 1.63
N PHE A 193 -18.51 8.73 0.79
CA PHE A 193 -17.74 7.49 0.89
C PHE A 193 -16.23 7.76 0.77
N VAL A 194 -15.80 8.49 -0.25
CA VAL A 194 -14.39 8.83 -0.46
C VAL A 194 -13.80 9.58 0.74
N ILE A 195 -14.51 10.58 1.27
CA ILE A 195 -14.05 11.40 2.40
C ILE A 195 -13.90 10.54 3.66
N ILE A 196 -14.88 9.71 3.98
CA ILE A 196 -14.80 8.83 5.15
C ILE A 196 -13.62 7.86 5.01
N ALA A 197 -13.44 7.26 3.82
CA ALA A 197 -12.31 6.36 3.56
C ALA A 197 -10.96 7.08 3.70
N ALA A 198 -10.84 8.30 3.16
CA ALA A 198 -9.64 9.12 3.26
C ALA A 198 -9.32 9.52 4.71
N VAL A 199 -10.34 9.86 5.52
CA VAL A 199 -10.16 10.20 6.94
C VAL A 199 -9.69 9.00 7.75
N ILE A 200 -10.33 7.83 7.58
CA ILE A 200 -9.89 6.59 8.23
C ILE A 200 -8.44 6.27 7.84
N GLY A 201 -8.13 6.35 6.55
CA GLY A 201 -6.78 6.18 6.04
C GLY A 201 -5.79 7.15 6.66
N ALA A 202 -6.10 8.45 6.69
CA ALA A 202 -5.24 9.48 7.25
C ALA A 202 -4.94 9.25 8.75
N ILE A 203 -5.93 8.84 9.54
CA ILE A 203 -5.74 8.55 10.98
C ILE A 203 -4.74 7.40 11.17
N LEU A 204 -4.94 6.29 10.46
CA LEU A 204 -4.04 5.13 10.52
C LEU A 204 -2.63 5.51 10.03
N GLN A 205 -2.55 6.24 8.92
CA GLN A 205 -1.30 6.70 8.36
C GLN A 205 -0.53 7.61 9.34
N LEU A 206 -1.19 8.59 9.95
CA LEU A 206 -0.59 9.47 10.95
C LEU A 206 -0.12 8.70 12.18
N ASN A 207 -0.88 7.69 12.60
CA ASN A 207 -0.51 6.82 13.70
C ASN A 207 0.76 6.01 13.38
N ALA A 208 0.84 5.37 12.21
CA ALA A 208 2.01 4.62 11.76
C ALA A 208 3.27 5.50 11.59
N LEU A 209 3.10 6.77 11.23
CA LEU A 209 4.19 7.75 11.16
C LEU A 209 4.62 8.29 12.54
N GLY A 210 3.99 7.83 13.62
CA GLY A 210 4.28 8.25 14.99
C GLY A 210 3.80 9.66 15.33
N LYS A 211 2.89 10.23 14.53
CA LYS A 211 2.28 11.54 14.80
C LYS A 211 1.25 11.48 15.92
N LEU A 212 0.78 10.28 16.27
CA LEU A 212 -0.11 10.04 17.40
C LEU A 212 0.64 9.22 18.47
N GLY A 213 1.28 9.90 19.42
CA GLY A 213 1.95 9.25 20.57
C GLY A 213 3.36 8.68 20.30
N GLY A 214 3.99 8.98 19.15
CA GLY A 214 5.35 8.55 18.83
C GLY A 214 5.45 7.12 18.28
N THR A 215 6.68 6.62 18.11
CA THR A 215 6.99 5.29 17.49
C THR A 215 7.50 4.24 18.48
N ALA A 216 7.61 4.61 19.76
CA ALA A 216 8.05 3.71 20.83
C ALA A 216 7.03 2.58 21.04
N ASN A 217 7.51 1.40 21.42
CA ASN A 217 6.66 0.24 21.74
C ASN A 217 5.76 0.46 22.97
N THR A 218 6.00 1.50 23.76
CA THR A 218 5.14 1.93 24.88
C THR A 218 3.85 2.59 24.40
N ASN A 219 3.78 3.05 23.14
CA ASN A 219 2.58 3.64 22.57
C ASN A 219 1.55 2.56 22.21
N LYS A 220 0.51 2.43 23.05
CA LYS A 220 -0.58 1.45 22.86
C LYS A 220 -1.35 1.63 21.55
N LEU A 221 -1.37 2.83 20.98
CA LEU A 221 -2.04 3.08 19.70
C LEU A 221 -1.39 2.32 18.55
N LEU A 222 -0.13 1.87 18.69
CA LEU A 222 0.60 1.13 17.68
C LEU A 222 0.26 -0.37 17.65
N TRP A 223 -0.70 -0.83 18.47
CA TRP A 223 -1.18 -2.22 18.47
C TRP A 223 -1.40 -2.80 17.06
N PRO A 224 -2.00 -2.08 16.09
CA PRO A 224 -2.16 -2.58 14.73
C PRO A 224 -0.87 -3.00 14.04
N TYR A 225 0.29 -2.46 14.43
CA TYR A 225 1.56 -2.64 13.72
C TYR A 225 2.57 -3.49 14.49
N GLU A 226 2.35 -3.75 15.78
CA GLU A 226 3.32 -4.45 16.65
C GLU A 226 3.64 -5.86 16.15
N ASN A 227 2.68 -6.53 15.52
CA ASN A 227 2.95 -7.80 14.87
C ASN A 227 2.14 -7.94 13.55
N HIS A 228 2.55 -8.90 12.72
CA HIS A 228 1.93 -9.13 11.42
C HIS A 228 0.48 -9.61 11.54
N LYS A 229 0.12 -10.36 12.59
CA LYS A 229 -1.24 -10.86 12.82
C LYS A 229 -2.20 -9.71 13.15
N ASN A 230 -1.80 -8.78 14.02
CA ASN A 230 -2.56 -7.57 14.33
C ASN A 230 -2.75 -6.73 13.07
N ALA A 231 -1.70 -6.58 12.26
CA ALA A 231 -1.81 -5.84 11.00
C ALA A 231 -2.76 -6.52 10.00
N MET A 232 -2.80 -7.86 9.96
CA MET A 232 -3.81 -8.59 9.16
C MET A 232 -5.23 -8.40 9.70
N ILE A 233 -5.40 -8.49 11.03
CA ILE A 233 -6.70 -8.28 11.68
C ILE A 233 -7.21 -6.87 11.39
N THR A 234 -6.37 -5.85 11.61
CA THR A 234 -6.73 -4.46 11.32
C THR A 234 -7.00 -4.25 9.83
N GLY A 235 -6.20 -4.85 8.94
CA GLY A 235 -6.47 -4.81 7.49
C GLY A 235 -7.83 -5.40 7.12
N GLY A 236 -8.18 -6.55 7.70
CA GLY A 236 -9.50 -7.17 7.53
C GLY A 236 -10.64 -6.32 8.09
N ILE A 237 -10.47 -5.74 9.28
CA ILE A 237 -11.48 -4.86 9.89
C ILE A 237 -11.71 -3.61 9.04
N VAL A 238 -10.63 -2.93 8.62
CA VAL A 238 -10.72 -1.74 7.76
C VAL A 238 -11.38 -2.10 6.43
N PHE A 239 -11.01 -3.25 5.85
CA PHE A 239 -11.68 -3.76 4.65
C PHE A 239 -13.18 -3.95 4.84
N VAL A 240 -13.61 -4.64 5.90
CA VAL A 240 -15.04 -4.85 6.18
C VAL A 240 -15.77 -3.52 6.38
N ILE A 241 -15.18 -2.59 7.15
CA ILE A 241 -15.77 -1.26 7.36
C ILE A 241 -15.95 -0.53 6.03
N LEU A 242 -14.90 -0.44 5.20
CA LEU A 242 -14.98 0.27 3.93
C LEU A 242 -15.91 -0.44 2.93
N TYR A 243 -15.96 -1.77 2.94
CA TYR A 243 -16.90 -2.53 2.13
C TYR A 243 -18.36 -2.24 2.51
N LEU A 244 -18.68 -2.31 3.81
CA LEU A 244 -20.04 -2.00 4.29
C LEU A 244 -20.41 -0.53 4.03
N LEU A 245 -19.46 0.40 4.14
CA LEU A 245 -19.68 1.80 3.76
C LEU A 245 -19.94 1.96 2.26
N SER A 246 -19.21 1.25 1.41
CA SER A 246 -19.47 1.28 -0.04
C SER A 246 -20.86 0.73 -0.37
N GLU A 247 -21.28 -0.36 0.28
CA GLU A 247 -22.63 -0.91 0.12
C GLU A 247 -23.71 0.09 0.58
N ALA A 248 -23.51 0.72 1.74
CA ALA A 248 -24.50 1.63 2.32
C ALA A 248 -24.62 2.97 1.60
N LEU A 249 -23.55 3.47 0.97
CA LEU A 249 -23.53 4.79 0.33
C LEU A 249 -23.67 4.71 -1.19
N LEU A 250 -23.07 3.71 -1.84
CA LEU A 250 -23.02 3.66 -3.31
C LEU A 250 -24.20 2.92 -3.93
N LYS A 251 -24.92 2.10 -3.15
CA LYS A 251 -26.18 1.44 -3.58
C LYS A 251 -27.44 2.17 -3.12
N ALA A 252 -27.31 3.17 -2.26
CA ALA A 252 -28.42 3.91 -1.66
C ALA A 252 -28.81 5.13 -2.47
#